data_AF-A0A8S9LH93-F1
#
_entry.id   AF-A0A8S9LH93-F1
#
_cell.length_a   1.000
_cell.length_b   1.000
_cell.length_c   1.000
_cell.angle_alpha   90.00
_cell.angle_beta   90.00
_cell.angle_gamma   90.00
#
_symmetry.space_group_name_H-M   'P 1'
#
loop_
_entity.id
_entity.type
_entity.pdbx_description
1 polymer ?
#
loop_
_entity_poly.entity_id
_entity_poly.type
_entity_poly.pdbx_seq_one_letter_code
_entity_poly.pdbx_strand_id
1 'polypeptide(L)'
;MCPIERAVKNQDIGASQQKKQVILPSLNTNDPLFGLVPPKLLGDDPLTGRPKIAEVVLEDMRIYIKTANGPEKLAREERDKISLRDLQDDVLGQKAFLSLEPLPVVYDDLDKGKWIFFDFSAKSYKIPPGDKLMAGAISAGNRVLQYWSTKWSSWRHLGAFGVQKKCLK
;
A
#
# COMPACT_ATOMS: atom_id res chain seq x y z
N MET A 1 -9.22 -29.97 -0.40
CA MET A 1 -10.20 -29.96 0.72
C MET A 1 -9.63 -29.03 1.78
N CYS A 2 -10.29 -28.00 2.28
CA CYS A 2 -11.72 -27.71 2.27
C CYS A 2 -12.11 -26.48 1.43
N PRO A 3 -13.41 -26.37 1.12
CA PRO A 3 -13.92 -25.92 -0.17
C PRO A 3 -14.75 -24.63 -0.02
N ILE A 4 -15.28 -24.13 -1.14
CA ILE A 4 -16.72 -23.83 -1.37
C ILE A 4 -16.76 -23.18 -2.77
N GLU A 5 -17.18 -23.96 -3.75
CA GLU A 5 -17.83 -23.39 -4.92
C GLU A 5 -19.26 -22.99 -4.51
N ARG A 6 -19.67 -21.76 -4.84
CA ARG A 6 -21.03 -21.48 -5.29
C ARG A 6 -20.98 -20.42 -6.39
N ALA A 7 -21.24 -20.86 -7.61
CA ALA A 7 -21.72 -20.01 -8.68
C ALA A 7 -23.15 -19.52 -8.35
N VAL A 8 -23.47 -18.31 -8.82
CA VAL A 8 -24.72 -17.88 -9.50
C VAL A 8 -25.01 -16.39 -9.21
N LYS A 9 -24.70 -15.58 -10.23
CA LYS A 9 -25.51 -14.53 -10.87
C LYS A 9 -26.33 -13.59 -9.95
N ASN A 10 -25.91 -12.33 -9.86
CA ASN A 10 -26.75 -11.12 -9.78
C ASN A 10 -25.86 -9.91 -10.08
N GLN A 11 -26.01 -9.28 -11.23
CA GLN A 11 -26.89 -8.14 -11.52
C GLN A 11 -25.99 -6.93 -11.78
N ASP A 12 -26.14 -6.37 -12.98
CA ASP A 12 -25.62 -5.06 -13.35
C ASP A 12 -26.15 -4.02 -12.35
N ILE A 13 -25.34 -3.70 -11.35
CA ILE A 13 -25.53 -2.49 -10.55
C ILE A 13 -24.41 -1.58 -10.98
N GLY A 14 -24.80 -0.57 -11.75
CA GLY A 14 -23.91 0.42 -12.34
C GLY A 14 -22.88 0.86 -11.32
N ALA A 15 -21.62 0.51 -11.61
CA ALA A 15 -20.52 1.36 -11.21
C ALA A 15 -20.76 2.67 -11.94
N SER A 16 -21.51 3.56 -11.29
CA SER A 16 -21.41 4.98 -11.55
C SER A 16 -19.93 5.28 -11.37
N GLN A 17 -19.21 5.29 -12.49
CA GLN A 17 -17.94 5.94 -12.61
C GLN A 17 -18.26 7.40 -12.26
N GLN A 18 -18.27 7.70 -10.97
CA GLN A 18 -18.05 9.05 -10.51
C GLN A 18 -16.63 9.34 -10.97
N LYS A 19 -16.55 9.80 -12.22
CA LYS A 19 -15.49 10.65 -12.72
C LYS A 19 -15.47 11.79 -11.70
N LYS A 20 -14.71 11.58 -10.61
CA LYS A 20 -14.42 12.59 -9.62
C LYS A 20 -13.78 13.68 -10.45
N GLN A 21 -14.59 14.65 -10.83
CA GLN A 21 -14.13 15.80 -11.56
C GLN A 21 -13.00 16.32 -10.69
N VAL A 22 -11.78 16.29 -11.25
CA VAL A 22 -10.61 16.83 -10.58
C VAL A 22 -10.89 18.32 -10.51
N ILE A 23 -11.58 18.73 -9.44
CA ILE A 23 -11.71 20.14 -9.09
C ILE A 23 -10.28 20.51 -8.73
N LEU A 24 -9.58 21.10 -9.71
CA LEU A 24 -8.26 21.65 -9.47
C LEU A 24 -8.41 22.65 -8.34
N PRO A 25 -7.66 22.51 -7.24
CA PRO A 25 -7.69 23.47 -6.15
C PRO A 25 -7.31 24.84 -6.73
N SER A 26 -8.28 25.73 -6.89
CA SER A 26 -8.08 27.07 -7.42
C SER A 26 -8.22 28.07 -6.28
N LEU A 27 -7.27 28.99 -6.18
CA LEU A 27 -7.37 30.13 -5.29
C LEU A 27 -8.57 31.01 -5.68
N ASN A 28 -9.05 31.83 -4.76
CA ASN A 28 -10.13 32.78 -5.03
C ASN A 28 -9.69 33.79 -6.09
N THR A 29 -10.57 34.20 -7.00
CA THR A 29 -10.27 35.19 -8.06
C THR A 29 -9.86 36.55 -7.50
N ASN A 30 -10.25 36.88 -6.26
CA ASN A 30 -9.87 38.13 -5.59
C ASN A 30 -8.49 38.07 -4.91
N ASP A 31 -7.83 36.90 -4.94
CA ASP A 31 -6.55 36.69 -4.29
C ASP A 31 -5.39 37.26 -5.13
N PRO A 32 -4.46 38.06 -4.58
CA PRO A 32 -3.25 38.47 -5.32
C PRO A 32 -2.39 37.30 -5.81
N LEU A 33 -2.51 36.11 -5.21
CA LEU A 33 -1.80 34.91 -5.64
C LEU A 33 -2.51 34.16 -6.79
N PHE A 34 -3.70 34.60 -7.18
CA PHE A 34 -4.46 33.96 -8.26
C PHE A 34 -3.70 34.04 -9.59
N GLY A 35 -3.46 32.89 -10.21
CA GLY A 35 -2.70 32.79 -11.47
C GLY A 35 -1.18 32.86 -11.32
N LEU A 36 -0.68 33.15 -10.10
CA LEU A 36 0.75 33.13 -9.78
C LEU A 36 1.20 31.73 -9.37
N VAL A 37 0.42 31.09 -8.48
CA VAL A 37 0.72 29.74 -7.99
C VAL A 37 0.20 28.69 -8.97
N PRO A 38 1.06 27.75 -9.44
CA PRO A 38 0.63 26.70 -10.35
C PRO A 38 -0.31 25.71 -9.64
N PRO A 39 -1.35 25.19 -10.33
CA PRO A 39 -2.36 24.32 -9.72
C PRO A 39 -1.82 22.97 -9.26
N LYS A 40 -0.62 22.57 -9.72
CA LYS A 40 0.05 21.33 -9.28
C LYS A 40 0.54 21.41 -7.84
N LEU A 41 0.92 22.62 -7.40
CA LEU A 41 1.39 22.91 -6.05
C LEU A 41 0.23 23.28 -5.11
N LEU A 42 -0.97 23.47 -5.64
CA LEU A 42 -2.16 23.79 -4.84
C LEU A 42 -2.90 22.50 -4.42
N GLY A 43 -3.45 22.55 -3.21
CA GLY A 43 -4.22 21.48 -2.60
C GLY A 43 -3.40 20.57 -1.69
N ASP A 44 -4.03 19.44 -1.34
CA ASP A 44 -3.49 18.51 -0.37
C ASP A 44 -2.72 17.37 -1.05
N ASP A 45 -1.69 16.89 -0.36
CA ASP A 45 -1.00 15.67 -0.75
C ASP A 45 -1.92 14.46 -0.56
N PRO A 46 -2.11 13.61 -1.58
CA PRO A 46 -3.02 12.47 -1.51
C PRO A 46 -2.57 11.41 -0.50
N LEU A 47 -1.28 11.38 -0.17
CA LEU A 47 -0.69 10.43 0.78
C LEU A 47 -0.78 10.93 2.21
N THR A 48 -0.47 12.22 2.42
CA THR A 48 -0.29 12.81 3.74
C THR A 48 -1.54 13.54 4.24
N GLY A 49 -2.44 13.95 3.33
CA GLY A 49 -3.58 14.82 3.62
C GLY A 49 -3.19 16.22 4.09
N ARG A 50 -1.90 16.58 3.98
CA ARG A 50 -1.38 17.90 4.35
C ARG A 50 -1.43 18.81 3.13
N PRO A 51 -1.66 20.12 3.33
CA PRO A 51 -1.55 21.07 2.24
C PRO A 51 -0.11 21.09 1.74
N LYS A 52 0.07 21.08 0.41
CA LYS A 52 1.39 21.11 -0.24
C LYS A 52 2.17 22.38 0.08
N ILE A 53 1.47 23.51 0.14
CA ILE A 53 2.02 24.78 0.58
C ILE A 53 1.42 25.08 1.95
N ALA A 54 2.27 25.32 2.94
CA ALA A 54 1.85 25.72 4.26
C ALA A 54 1.12 27.06 4.19
N GLU A 55 0.07 27.21 5.00
CA GLU A 55 -0.75 28.43 5.04
C GLU A 55 0.09 29.68 5.37
N VAL A 56 1.10 29.52 6.24
CA VAL A 56 2.06 30.58 6.58
C VAL A 56 2.80 31.09 5.35
N VAL A 57 3.29 30.19 4.50
CA VAL A 57 4.02 30.55 3.28
C VAL A 57 3.11 31.27 2.29
N LEU A 58 1.86 30.82 2.15
CA LEU A 58 0.88 31.53 1.33
C LEU A 58 0.60 32.94 1.86
N GLU A 59 0.47 33.12 3.17
CA GLU A 59 0.26 34.44 3.76
C GLU A 59 1.48 35.35 3.57
N ASP A 60 2.69 34.83 3.78
CA ASP A 60 3.94 35.57 3.56
C ASP A 60 4.07 36.03 2.11
N MET A 61 3.70 35.19 1.14
CA MET A 61 3.66 35.58 -0.28
C MET A 61 2.61 36.67 -0.55
N ARG A 62 1.42 36.60 0.07
CA ARG A 62 0.40 37.68 -0.04
C ARG A 62 0.97 38.98 0.49
N ILE A 63 1.64 38.96 1.64
CA ILE A 63 2.25 40.13 2.26
C ILE A 63 3.37 40.69 1.36
N TYR A 64 4.24 39.82 0.85
CA TYR A 64 5.36 40.20 0.00
C TYR A 64 4.93 40.96 -1.26
N ILE A 65 3.87 40.49 -1.93
CA ILE A 65 3.31 41.15 -3.10
C ILE A 65 2.57 42.45 -2.73
N LYS A 66 1.73 42.42 -1.68
CA LYS A 66 0.97 43.61 -1.24
C LYS A 66 1.84 44.76 -0.74
N THR A 67 3.05 44.45 -0.27
CA THR A 67 3.99 45.45 0.25
C THR A 67 4.56 46.37 -0.85
N ALA A 68 4.63 45.90 -2.11
CA ALA A 68 5.12 46.70 -3.23
C ALA A 68 3.99 47.28 -4.09
N ASN A 69 4.26 48.44 -4.69
CA ASN A 69 3.33 49.14 -5.58
C ASN A 69 3.97 49.46 -6.93
N GLY A 70 3.13 49.58 -7.97
CA GLY A 70 3.57 49.96 -9.32
C GLY A 70 4.49 48.94 -9.99
N PRO A 71 5.60 49.37 -10.63
CA PRO A 71 6.48 48.46 -11.38
C PRO A 71 7.23 47.46 -10.49
N GLU A 72 7.46 47.80 -9.22
CA GLU A 72 8.11 46.89 -8.27
C GLU A 72 7.23 45.67 -7.97
N LYS A 73 5.91 45.87 -7.89
CA LYS A 73 4.96 44.79 -7.65
C LYS A 73 5.05 43.71 -8.74
N LEU A 74 5.10 44.13 -10.01
CA LEU A 74 5.24 43.22 -11.15
C LEU A 74 6.55 42.43 -11.08
N ALA A 75 7.65 43.09 -10.70
CA ALA A 75 8.94 42.42 -10.53
C ALA A 75 8.92 41.39 -9.39
N ARG A 76 8.19 41.65 -8.30
CA ARG A 76 8.03 40.68 -7.20
C ARG A 76 7.17 39.50 -7.62
N GLU A 77 6.05 39.74 -8.28
CA GLU A 77 5.18 38.70 -8.83
C GLU A 77 5.95 37.76 -9.79
N GLU A 78 6.79 38.33 -10.65
CA GLU A 78 7.58 37.54 -11.59
C GLU A 78 8.68 36.71 -10.90
N ARG A 79 9.33 37.26 -9.86
CA ARG A 79 10.27 36.51 -9.01
C ARG A 79 9.59 35.33 -8.33
N ASP A 80 8.45 35.56 -7.68
CA ASP A 80 7.70 34.51 -7.01
C ASP A 80 7.28 33.42 -8.01
N LYS A 81 6.81 33.82 -9.20
CA LYS A 81 6.43 32.90 -10.25
C LYS A 81 7.61 32.04 -10.73
N ILE A 82 8.80 32.61 -10.86
CA ILE A 82 10.01 31.86 -11.23
C ILE A 82 10.38 30.89 -10.10
N SER A 83 10.43 31.36 -8.84
CA SER A 83 10.74 30.51 -7.69
C SER A 83 9.79 29.32 -7.55
N LEU A 84 8.49 29.53 -7.79
CA LEU A 84 7.51 28.43 -7.76
C LEU A 84 7.68 27.45 -8.92
N ARG A 85 8.11 27.91 -10.10
CA ARG A 85 8.40 27.02 -11.23
C ARG A 85 9.61 26.15 -10.94
N ASP A 86 10.67 26.72 -10.38
CA ASP A 86 11.88 25.99 -10.01
C ASP A 86 11.58 24.90 -8.98
N LEU A 87 10.69 25.19 -8.03
CA LEU A 87 10.24 24.22 -7.04
C LEU A 87 9.24 23.19 -7.57
N GLN A 88 8.62 23.40 -8.74
CA GLN A 88 7.56 22.50 -9.23
C GLN A 88 8.05 21.07 -9.49
N ASP A 89 9.31 20.91 -9.88
CA ASP A 89 9.87 19.62 -10.27
C ASP A 89 10.73 18.98 -9.15
N ASP A 90 11.09 19.74 -8.10
CA ASP A 90 11.86 19.26 -6.95
C ASP A 90 10.98 18.94 -5.72
N VAL A 91 10.89 17.65 -5.38
CA VAL A 91 10.10 17.16 -4.23
C VAL A 91 10.74 17.56 -2.90
N LEU A 92 12.08 17.58 -2.81
CA LEU A 92 12.75 17.95 -1.57
C LEU A 92 12.60 19.43 -1.29
N GLY A 93 12.77 20.27 -2.32
CA GLY A 93 12.52 21.70 -2.27
C GLY A 93 11.07 22.03 -1.89
N GLN A 94 10.09 21.35 -2.47
CA GLN A 94 8.67 21.53 -2.09
C GLN A 94 8.45 21.28 -0.59
N LYS A 95 8.95 20.15 -0.08
CA LYS A 95 8.79 19.80 1.33
C LYS A 95 9.49 20.79 2.25
N ALA A 96 10.71 21.18 1.92
CA ALA A 96 11.51 22.08 2.75
C ALA A 96 10.98 23.53 2.76
N PHE A 97 10.70 24.09 1.58
CA PHE A 97 10.38 25.52 1.43
C PHE A 97 8.87 25.80 1.44
N LEU A 98 8.05 24.95 0.81
CA LEU A 98 6.61 25.20 0.72
C LEU A 98 5.86 24.56 1.88
N SER A 99 6.15 23.30 2.21
CA SER A 99 5.46 22.59 3.30
C SER A 99 6.07 22.85 4.68
N LEU A 100 7.26 23.46 4.75
CA LEU A 100 8.04 23.70 5.97
C LEU A 100 8.29 22.41 6.79
N GLU A 101 8.39 21.27 6.09
CA GLU A 101 8.69 19.98 6.69
C GLU A 101 10.21 19.82 6.86
N PRO A 102 10.70 19.25 7.99
CA PRO A 102 12.11 18.94 8.13
C PRO A 102 12.55 17.97 7.03
N LEU A 103 13.69 18.27 6.40
CA LEU A 103 14.28 17.40 5.39
C LEU A 103 14.59 16.02 5.98
N PRO A 104 14.43 14.95 5.19
CA PRO A 104 14.81 13.62 5.62
C PRO A 104 16.31 13.57 5.91
N VAL A 105 16.66 13.19 7.14
CA VAL A 105 18.05 12.97 7.53
C VAL A 105 18.41 11.52 7.20
N VAL A 106 19.33 11.33 6.27
CA VAL A 106 19.92 10.03 5.99
C VAL A 106 21.02 9.79 7.01
N TYR A 107 20.92 8.68 7.75
CA TYR A 107 21.94 8.26 8.69
C TYR A 107 22.74 7.12 8.07
N ASP A 108 24.03 7.36 7.79
CA ASP A 108 24.94 6.34 7.24
C ASP A 108 25.57 5.47 8.33
N ASP A 109 25.74 6.02 9.53
CA ASP A 109 26.31 5.32 10.67
C ASP A 109 25.23 4.54 11.43
N LEU A 110 25.14 3.24 11.13
CA LEU A 110 24.21 2.31 11.77
C LEU A 110 24.66 1.88 13.19
N ASP A 111 25.93 2.10 13.54
CA ASP A 111 26.58 1.53 14.74
C ASP A 111 26.73 2.49 15.93
N LYS A 112 25.92 3.56 16.02
CA LYS A 112 25.94 4.47 17.18
C LYS A 112 24.99 4.03 18.29
N GLY A 113 25.20 2.82 18.80
CA GLY A 113 24.95 2.42 20.19
C GLY A 113 23.53 2.49 20.76
N LYS A 114 22.46 2.64 19.96
CA LYS A 114 21.10 2.82 20.50
C LYS A 114 19.98 1.99 19.87
N TRP A 115 20.21 1.31 18.74
CA TRP A 115 19.12 0.60 18.05
C TRP A 115 19.53 -0.79 17.59
N ILE A 116 18.67 -1.77 17.88
CA ILE A 116 18.86 -3.17 17.50
C ILE A 116 18.44 -3.30 16.04
N PHE A 117 19.42 -3.31 15.13
CA PHE A 117 19.14 -3.61 13.72
C PHE A 117 18.99 -5.13 13.57
N PHE A 118 17.81 -5.58 13.16
CA PHE A 118 17.58 -7.01 12.87
C PHE A 118 18.19 -7.36 11.52
N ASP A 119 19.41 -7.91 11.55
CA ASP A 119 20.00 -8.52 10.37
C ASP A 119 19.25 -9.82 10.02
N PHE A 120 18.65 -9.85 8.82
CA PHE A 120 17.96 -11.03 8.28
C PHE A 120 18.89 -11.99 7.55
N SER A 121 20.16 -11.63 7.34
CA SER A 121 21.19 -12.47 6.70
C SER A 121 21.40 -13.79 7.45
N ALA A 122 21.25 -13.80 8.78
CA ALA A 122 21.44 -14.99 9.61
C ALA A 122 20.27 -15.99 9.57
N LYS A 123 19.13 -15.66 8.95
CA LYS A 123 17.99 -16.57 8.83
C LYS A 123 18.16 -17.48 7.61
N SER A 124 19.19 -18.33 7.66
CA SER A 124 19.00 -19.68 7.12
C SER A 124 18.02 -20.37 8.05
N TYR A 125 16.72 -20.17 7.84
CA TYR A 125 15.74 -21.13 8.32
C TYR A 125 16.09 -22.42 7.60
N LYS A 126 17.01 -23.20 8.16
CA LYS A 126 16.96 -24.64 8.03
C LYS A 126 15.64 -25.00 8.69
N ILE A 127 14.58 -24.94 7.90
CA ILE A 127 13.35 -25.66 8.19
C ILE A 127 13.88 -27.05 8.53
N PRO A 128 13.82 -27.49 9.81
CA PRO A 128 14.17 -28.87 10.12
C PRO A 128 13.36 -29.70 9.13
N PRO A 129 13.93 -30.70 8.44
CA PRO A 129 13.21 -31.44 7.41
C PRO A 129 11.98 -32.08 8.05
N GLY A 130 10.90 -31.31 8.11
CA GLY A 130 9.62 -31.73 8.61
C GLY A 130 9.17 -32.77 7.62
N ASP A 131 8.67 -33.89 8.14
CA ASP A 131 8.16 -34.96 7.34
C ASP A 131 7.28 -34.37 6.25
N LYS A 132 7.76 -34.47 5.00
CA LYS A 132 7.13 -33.88 3.82
C LYS A 132 5.64 -34.20 3.92
N LEU A 133 4.77 -33.20 3.76
CA LEU A 133 3.32 -33.36 3.99
C LEU A 133 2.73 -34.61 3.32
N MET A 134 3.29 -34.97 2.15
CA MET A 134 2.97 -36.19 1.41
C MET A 134 3.39 -37.49 2.13
N ALA A 135 4.57 -37.55 2.72
CA ALA A 135 5.06 -38.72 3.47
C ALA A 135 4.22 -38.97 4.73
N GLY A 136 3.83 -37.90 5.45
CA GLY A 136 2.93 -37.97 6.59
C GLY A 136 1.54 -38.52 6.21
N ALA A 137 0.97 -38.04 5.09
CA ALA A 137 -0.32 -38.52 4.59
C ALA A 137 -0.29 -40.01 4.18
N ILE A 138 0.80 -40.47 3.54
CA ILE A 138 0.98 -41.88 3.13
C ILE A 138 1.09 -42.79 4.37
N SER A 139 1.88 -42.39 5.37
CA SER A 139 2.02 -43.12 6.64
C SER A 139 0.68 -43.29 7.37
N ALA A 140 -0.10 -42.21 7.47
CA ALA A 140 -1.43 -42.24 8.09
C ALA A 140 -2.39 -43.17 7.34
N GLY A 141 -2.40 -43.14 6.01
CA GLY A 141 -3.22 -44.02 5.17
C GLY A 141 -2.88 -45.51 5.33
N ASN A 142 -1.58 -45.84 5.39
CA ASN A 142 -1.14 -47.23 5.57
C ASN A 142 -1.56 -47.81 6.93
N ARG A 143 -1.57 -47.01 8.01
CA ARG A 143 -2.04 -47.48 9.33
C ARG A 143 -3.51 -47.89 9.31
N VAL A 144 -4.36 -47.16 8.57
CA VAL A 144 -5.77 -47.50 8.41
C VAL A 144 -5.92 -48.81 7.64
N LEU A 145 -5.22 -48.98 6.51
CA LEU A 145 -5.28 -50.22 5.72
C LEU A 145 -4.83 -51.46 6.52
N GLN A 146 -3.81 -51.33 7.34
CA GLN A 146 -3.35 -52.42 8.21
C GLN A 146 -4.40 -52.78 9.28
N TYR A 147 -5.08 -51.80 9.87
CA TYR A 147 -6.17 -52.02 10.83
C TYR A 147 -7.36 -52.77 10.20
N TRP A 148 -7.75 -52.40 8.97
CA TRP A 148 -8.83 -53.10 8.25
C TRP A 148 -8.43 -54.51 7.82
N SER A 149 -7.17 -54.71 7.45
CA SER A 149 -6.59 -56.04 7.18
C SER A 149 -6.66 -56.94 8.41
N THR A 150 -6.20 -56.47 9.58
CA THR A 150 -6.25 -57.29 10.81
C THR A 150 -7.69 -57.56 11.27
N LYS A 151 -8.60 -56.61 11.06
CA LYS A 151 -10.03 -56.78 11.37
C LYS A 151 -10.73 -57.76 10.43
N TRP A 152 -10.37 -57.77 9.14
CA TRP A 152 -10.83 -58.78 8.18
C TRP A 152 -10.26 -60.16 8.48
N SER A 153 -9.01 -60.25 8.94
CA SER A 153 -8.41 -61.51 9.40
C SER A 153 -9.11 -62.05 10.65
N SER A 154 -9.49 -61.16 11.59
CA SER A 154 -10.28 -61.51 12.77
C SER A 154 -11.70 -61.98 12.40
N TRP A 155 -12.34 -61.36 11.40
CA TRP A 155 -13.66 -61.76 10.90
C TRP A 155 -13.64 -63.01 10.01
N ARG A 156 -12.50 -63.37 9.43
CA ARG A 156 -12.36 -64.61 8.64
C ARG A 156 -12.38 -65.87 9.52
N HIS A 157 -12.18 -65.74 10.84
CA HIS A 157 -12.36 -66.82 11.81
C HIS A 157 -13.81 -67.01 12.29
N LEU A 158 -14.75 -66.11 11.93
CA LEU A 158 -16.14 -66.12 12.43
C LEU A 158 -17.21 -66.40 11.37
N GLY A 159 -16.83 -66.91 10.20
CA GLY A 159 -17.73 -67.58 9.24
C GLY A 159 -19.11 -66.94 9.02
N ALA A 160 -19.20 -65.88 8.20
CA ALA A 160 -20.49 -65.38 7.73
C ALA A 160 -20.42 -64.85 6.27
N PHE A 161 -20.99 -65.67 5.39
CA PHE A 161 -21.59 -65.47 4.06
C PHE A 161 -21.51 -64.12 3.32
N GLY A 162 -21.24 -64.24 2.00
CA GLY A 162 -22.10 -63.63 0.97
C GLY A 162 -21.65 -62.31 0.37
N VAL A 163 -20.71 -62.37 -0.59
CA VAL A 163 -20.25 -61.24 -1.40
C VAL A 163 -21.21 -60.96 -2.56
N GLN A 164 -21.75 -59.73 -2.67
CA GLN A 164 -22.09 -59.14 -3.97
C GLN A 164 -21.34 -57.81 -4.12
N LYS A 165 -20.21 -57.86 -4.85
CA LYS A 165 -19.51 -56.66 -5.35
C LYS A 165 -20.17 -56.23 -6.65
N LYS A 166 -20.87 -55.10 -6.67
CA LYS A 166 -21.11 -54.35 -7.91
C LYS A 166 -19.98 -53.33 -8.05
N CYS A 167 -19.03 -53.61 -8.93
CA CYS A 167 -18.09 -52.60 -9.41
C CYS A 167 -18.81 -51.71 -10.43
N LEU A 168 -18.81 -50.40 -10.18
CA LEU A 168 -19.18 -49.39 -11.16
C LEU A 168 -18.03 -49.23 -12.17
N LYS A 169 -18.40 -49.03 -13.43
CA LYS A 169 -17.58 -49.08 -14.63
C LYS A 169 -16.87 -47.76 -14.92
#